data_AF-A0A810PU91-F1
#
_entry.id   AF-A0A810PU91-F1
#
_cell.length_a   1.000
_cell.length_b   1.000
_cell.length_c   1.000
_cell.angle_alpha   90.00
_cell.angle_beta   90.00
_cell.angle_gamma   90.00
#
_symmetry.space_group_name_H-M   'P 1'
#
loop_
_entity.id
_entity.type
_entity.pdbx_description
1 polymer ?
#
loop_
_entity_poly.entity_id
_entity_poly.type
_entity_poly.pdbx_seq_one_letter_code
_entity_poly.pdbx_strand_id
1 'polypeptide(L)'
;MKKQPVNAEHDLRLLELRRELRDTARELHFAYDRFNYVTDPGLIEAGIYDINALKSRYDFLLRKMKLAQGQAVPSRCPEPPAAEPACMPAGNVKGGPSCPS
;
A
#
# COMPACT_ATOMS: atom_id res chain seq x y z
N MET A 1 -29.33 -35.65 2.42
CA MET A 1 -28.04 -35.07 1.98
C MET A 1 -28.15 -33.55 1.99
N LYS A 2 -27.55 -32.86 2.97
CA LYS A 2 -27.48 -31.38 3.01
C LYS A 2 -26.03 -30.97 3.26
N LYS A 3 -25.20 -31.02 2.22
CA LYS A 3 -23.92 -30.29 2.19
C LYS A 3 -24.11 -29.20 1.16
N GLN A 4 -24.12 -27.92 1.53
CA GLN A 4 -23.73 -26.74 0.71
C GLN A 4 -24.35 -25.41 1.21
N PRO A 5 -23.79 -24.81 2.26
CA PRO A 5 -23.70 -23.34 2.29
C PRO A 5 -22.25 -22.83 2.29
N VAL A 6 -21.30 -23.61 2.84
CA VAL A 6 -19.90 -23.21 3.00
C VAL A 6 -19.16 -23.02 1.67
N ASN A 7 -19.53 -23.78 0.63
CA ASN A 7 -18.90 -23.67 -0.68
C ASN A 7 -19.29 -22.37 -1.40
N ALA A 8 -20.56 -21.95 -1.28
CA ALA A 8 -21.06 -20.74 -1.92
C ALA A 8 -20.43 -19.47 -1.30
N GLU A 9 -20.29 -19.41 0.02
CA GLU A 9 -19.61 -18.29 0.68
C GLU A 9 -18.12 -18.20 0.29
N HIS A 10 -17.45 -19.35 0.16
CA HIS A 10 -16.06 -19.41 -0.29
C HIS A 10 -15.92 -18.92 -1.74
N ASP A 11 -16.80 -19.36 -2.64
CA ASP A 11 -16.83 -18.94 -4.03
C ASP A 11 -17.08 -17.42 -4.16
N LEU A 12 -17.99 -16.86 -3.36
CA LEU A 12 -18.23 -15.42 -3.30
C LEU A 12 -16.99 -14.64 -2.86
N ARG A 13 -16.29 -15.12 -1.82
CA ARG A 13 -15.04 -14.49 -1.35
C ARG A 13 -13.94 -14.53 -2.42
N LEU A 14 -13.83 -15.61 -3.18
CA LEU A 14 -12.88 -15.70 -4.30
C LEU A 14 -13.22 -14.72 -5.43
N LEU A 15 -14.51 -14.59 -5.77
CA LEU A 15 -14.97 -13.64 -6.79
C LEU A 15 -14.70 -12.18 -6.39
N GLU A 16 -14.97 -11.84 -5.13
CA GLU A 16 -14.67 -10.52 -4.58
C GLU A 16 -13.17 -10.23 -4.61
N LEU A 17 -12.34 -11.18 -4.17
CA LEU A 17 -10.89 -11.05 -4.22
C LEU A 17 -10.37 -10.85 -5.64
N ARG A 18 -10.95 -11.55 -6.63
CA ARG A 18 -10.61 -11.39 -8.05
C ARG A 18 -11.06 -10.04 -8.61
N ARG A 19 -12.18 -9.51 -8.13
CA ARG A 19 -12.64 -8.16 -8.47
C ARG A 19 -11.67 -7.12 -7.90
N GLU A 20 -11.36 -7.17 -6.61
CA GLU A 20 -10.42 -6.23 -5.97
C GLU A 20 -9.05 -6.23 -6.65
N LEU A 21 -8.55 -7.41 -7.06
CA LEU A 21 -7.30 -7.54 -7.79
C LEU A 21 -7.33 -6.78 -9.13
N ARG A 22 -8.42 -6.93 -9.90
CA ARG A 22 -8.61 -6.24 -11.18
C ARG A 22 -8.77 -4.74 -11.00
N ASP A 23 -9.52 -4.32 -9.99
CA ASP A 23 -9.75 -2.91 -9.69
C ASP A 23 -8.44 -2.24 -9.27
N THR A 24 -7.65 -2.88 -8.41
CA THR A 24 -6.32 -2.39 -8.00
C THR A 24 -5.34 -2.33 -9.17
N ALA A 25 -5.35 -3.31 -10.07
CA ALA A 25 -4.52 -3.30 -11.27
C ALA A 25 -4.86 -2.12 -12.21
N ARG A 26 -6.16 -1.83 -12.37
CA ARG A 26 -6.62 -0.69 -13.16
C ARG A 26 -6.23 0.64 -12.52
N GLU A 27 -6.41 0.74 -11.21
CA GLU A 27 -6.02 1.93 -10.44
C GLU A 27 -4.51 2.19 -10.55
N LEU A 28 -3.70 1.13 -10.47
CA LEU A 28 -2.25 1.21 -10.67
C LEU A 28 -1.89 1.70 -12.08
N HIS A 29 -2.55 1.19 -13.12
CA HIS A 29 -2.36 1.66 -14.50
C HIS A 29 -2.68 3.16 -14.63
N PHE A 30 -3.82 3.59 -14.11
CA PHE A 30 -4.20 5.01 -14.15
C PHE A 30 -3.27 5.90 -13.34
N ALA A 31 -2.76 5.43 -12.20
CA ALA A 31 -1.78 6.15 -11.42
C ALA A 31 -0.48 6.36 -12.22
N TYR A 32 -0.01 5.33 -12.92
CA TYR A 32 1.14 5.44 -13.83
C TYR A 32 0.89 6.42 -14.98
N ASP A 33 -0.25 6.31 -15.65
CA ASP A 33 -0.60 7.21 -16.76
C ASP A 33 -0.62 8.67 -16.30
N ARG A 34 -1.27 8.95 -15.17
CA ARG A 34 -1.34 10.29 -14.57
C ARG A 34 0.05 10.79 -14.18
N PHE A 35 0.87 9.94 -13.55
CA PHE A 35 2.21 10.30 -13.07
C PHE A 35 3.12 10.82 -14.19
N ASN A 36 3.00 10.28 -15.40
CA ASN A 36 3.81 10.69 -16.55
C ASN A 36 3.64 12.16 -16.95
N TYR A 37 2.54 12.80 -16.55
CA TYR A 37 2.25 14.20 -16.88
C TYR A 37 2.39 15.16 -15.69
N VAL A 38 2.75 14.66 -14.50
CA VAL A 38 2.94 15.50 -13.31
C VAL A 38 4.32 16.14 -13.37
N THR A 39 4.36 17.47 -13.27
CA THR A 39 5.61 18.25 -13.26
C THR A 39 5.89 18.94 -11.93
N ASP A 40 4.87 19.10 -11.09
CA ASP A 40 5.03 19.71 -9.77
C ASP A 40 5.78 18.75 -8.83
N PRO A 41 6.87 19.19 -8.16
CA PRO A 41 7.67 18.32 -7.29
C PRO A 41 6.88 17.67 -6.15
N GLY A 42 5.97 18.40 -5.50
CA GLY A 42 5.17 17.86 -4.40
C GLY A 42 4.16 16.81 -4.89
N LEU A 43 3.57 17.03 -6.06
CA LEU A 43 2.69 16.05 -6.69
C LEU A 43 3.44 14.82 -7.22
N ILE A 44 4.71 14.96 -7.64
CA ILE A 44 5.58 13.83 -7.98
C ILE A 44 5.84 12.98 -6.74
N GLU A 45 6.22 13.59 -5.61
CA GLU A 45 6.42 12.86 -4.35
C GLU A 45 5.15 12.10 -3.94
N ALA A 46 4.00 12.77 -3.95
CA ALA A 46 2.72 12.15 -3.64
C ALA A 46 2.42 10.96 -4.59
N GLY A 47 2.66 11.13 -5.89
CA GLY A 47 2.46 10.08 -6.88
C GLY A 47 3.35 8.84 -6.68
N ILE A 48 4.58 9.00 -6.18
CA ILE A 48 5.45 7.88 -5.82
C ILE A 48 4.84 7.07 -4.67
N TYR A 49 4.36 7.75 -3.62
CA TYR A 49 3.70 7.08 -2.49
C TYR A 49 2.41 6.38 -2.92
N ASP A 50 1.59 7.02 -3.75
CA ASP A 50 0.35 6.44 -4.29
C ASP A 50 0.63 5.15 -5.08
N ILE A 51 1.58 5.18 -6.02
CA ILE A 51 1.97 4.02 -6.82
C ILE A 51 2.50 2.89 -5.93
N ASN A 52 3.33 3.20 -4.93
CA ASN A 52 3.88 2.19 -4.02
C ASN A 52 2.81 1.58 -3.10
N ALA A 53 1.84 2.36 -2.65
CA ALA A 53 0.70 1.86 -1.90
C ALA A 53 -0.15 0.91 -2.74
N LEU A 54 -0.43 1.26 -4.00
CA LEU A 54 -1.18 0.42 -4.94
C LEU A 54 -0.45 -0.88 -5.27
N LYS A 55 0.87 -0.85 -5.51
CA LYS A 55 1.69 -2.06 -5.66
C LYS A 55 1.61 -2.96 -4.43
N SER A 56 1.78 -2.37 -3.24
CA SER A 56 1.73 -3.12 -1.98
C SER A 56 0.37 -3.79 -1.76
N ARG A 57 -0.72 -3.09 -2.09
CA ARG A 57 -2.08 -3.64 -2.08
C ARG A 57 -2.23 -4.77 -3.08
N TYR A 58 -1.79 -4.59 -4.32
CA TYR A 58 -1.85 -5.62 -5.37
C TYR A 58 -1.10 -6.89 -4.96
N ASP A 59 0.12 -6.75 -4.44
CA ASP A 59 0.93 -7.87 -3.95
C ASP A 59 0.26 -8.59 -2.78
N PHE A 60 -0.31 -7.86 -1.82
CA PHE A 60 -1.09 -8.43 -0.73
C PHE A 60 -2.28 -9.25 -1.24
N LEU A 61 -3.06 -8.71 -2.17
CA LEU A 61 -4.22 -9.39 -2.76
C LEU A 61 -3.81 -10.65 -3.54
N LEU A 62 -2.69 -10.60 -4.26
CA LEU A 62 -2.12 -11.78 -4.92
C LEU A 62 -1.76 -12.88 -3.91
N ARG A 63 -1.10 -12.54 -2.80
CA ARG A 63 -0.79 -13.51 -1.74
C ARG A 63 -2.06 -14.11 -1.15
N LYS A 64 -3.06 -13.27 -0.87
CA LYS A 64 -4.37 -13.70 -0.35
C LYS A 64 -5.07 -14.66 -1.33
N MET A 65 -4.97 -14.40 -2.65
CA MET A 65 -5.56 -15.26 -3.69
C MET A 65 -4.86 -16.62 -3.75
N LYS A 66 -3.53 -16.62 -3.75
CA LYS A 66 -2.73 -17.85 -3.75
C LYS A 66 -3.02 -18.71 -2.52
N LEU A 67 -3.11 -18.11 -1.33
CA LEU A 67 -3.50 -18.80 -0.10
C LEU A 67 -4.91 -19.39 -0.18
N ALA A 68 -5.88 -18.64 -0.72
CA ALA A 68 -7.25 -19.14 -0.91
C ALA A 68 -7.31 -20.32 -1.90
N GLN A 69 -6.36 -20.41 -2.83
CA GLN A 69 -6.19 -21.52 -3.78
C GLN A 69 -5.34 -22.68 -3.23
N GLY A 70 -4.90 -22.61 -1.96
CA GLY A 70 -4.07 -23.66 -1.34
C GLY A 70 -2.60 -23.66 -1.79
N GLN A 71 -2.12 -22.60 -2.43
CA GLN A 71 -0.72 -22.46 -2.80
C GLN A 71 0.11 -21.93 -1.64
N ALA A 72 1.32 -22.48 -1.44
CA ALA A 72 2.28 -21.96 -0.47
C ALA A 72 2.80 -20.59 -0.93
N VAL A 73 2.80 -19.60 -0.03
CA VAL A 73 3.26 -18.24 -0.33
C VAL A 73 4.35 -17.85 0.67
N PRO A 74 5.57 -17.49 0.20
CA PRO A 74 6.60 -16.97 1.09
C PRO A 74 6.16 -15.61 1.63
N SER A 75 6.29 -15.43 2.95
CA SER A 75 6.01 -14.14 3.60
C SER A 75 7.19 -13.21 3.33
N ARG A 76 7.04 -12.30 2.37
CA ARG A 76 7.95 -11.17 2.22
C ARG A 76 7.14 -9.91 2.47
N CYS A 77 7.22 -9.40 3.70
CA CYS A 77 6.93 -8.00 3.94
C CYS A 77 8.00 -7.22 3.16
N PRO A 78 7.64 -6.33 2.22
CA PRO A 78 8.61 -5.37 1.73
C PRO A 78 9.04 -4.55 2.95
N GLU A 79 10.31 -4.67 3.33
CA GLU A 79 10.90 -3.67 4.22
C GLU A 79 10.70 -2.31 3.53
N PRO A 80 10.17 -1.30 4.23
CA PRO A 80 10.13 0.04 3.67
C PRO A 80 11.56 0.38 3.23
N PRO A 81 11.76 1.01 2.05
CA PRO A 81 13.09 1.51 1.70
C PRO A 81 13.57 2.33 2.89
N ALA A 82 14.74 1.99 3.41
CA ALA A 82 15.31 2.60 4.61
C ALA A 82 15.17 4.11 4.48
N ALA A 83 14.23 4.69 5.24
CA ALA A 83 14.07 6.13 5.30
C ALA A 83 15.42 6.69 5.71
N GLU A 84 15.96 7.57 4.88
CA GLU A 84 17.23 8.23 5.11
C GLU A 84 17.26 8.85 6.52
N PRO A 85 18.39 8.79 7.25
CA PRO A 85 18.43 9.24 8.62
C PRO A 85 18.47 10.77 8.65
N ALA A 86 17.32 11.41 8.83
CA ALA A 86 17.28 12.83 9.16
C ALA A 86 16.13 13.19 10.12
N CYS A 87 15.88 12.36 11.13
CA CYS A 87 15.33 12.91 12.37
C CYS A 87 16.52 13.38 13.21
N MET A 88 17.06 14.55 12.88
CA MET A 88 17.97 15.26 13.78
C MET A 88 17.15 15.59 15.05
N PRO A 89 17.54 15.12 16.25
CA PRO A 89 16.91 15.61 17.47
C PRO A 89 17.17 17.12 17.54
N ALA A 90 16.13 17.90 17.84
CA ALA A 90 16.26 19.34 18.08
C ALA A 90 17.32 19.53 19.17
N GLY A 91 18.52 19.97 18.75
CA GLY A 91 19.61 20.28 19.65
C GLY A 91 19.15 21.32 20.66
N ASN A 92 19.36 21.00 21.93
CA ASN A 92 19.28 21.83 23.12
C ASN A 92 19.32 23.35 22.83
N VAL A 93 18.15 23.96 22.60
CA VAL A 93 18.04 25.42 22.48
C VAL A 93 18.18 26.02 23.88
N LYS A 94 19.32 26.65 24.14
CA LYS A 94 19.57 27.41 25.35
C LYS A 94 18.64 28.62 25.34
N GLY A 95 17.58 28.58 26.16
CA GLY A 95 16.57 29.63 26.25
C GLY A 95 17.21 31.01 26.44
N GLY A 96 16.85 31.95 25.56
CA GLY A 96 17.19 33.36 25.71
C GLY A 96 16.43 33.97 26.89
N PRO A 97 16.94 35.07 27.47
CA PRO A 97 16.31 35.68 28.64
C PRO A 97 14.92 36.23 28.28
N SER A 98 13.94 35.92 29.13
CA SER A 98 12.57 36.43 29.01
C SER A 98 12.54 37.95 29.15
N CYS A 99 11.72 38.60 28.33
CA CYS A 99 11.49 40.04 28.37
C CYS A 99 10.88 40.47 29.72
N PRO A 100 11.30 41.60 30.32
CA PRO A 100 10.63 42.17 31.48
C PRO A 100 9.35 42.91 31.07
N SER A 101 8.32 42.83 31.94
CA SER A 101 7.05 43.55 31.84
C SER A 101 7.17 45.04 32.11
#